data_AF-W6NCZ9-F1
#
_entry.id   AF-W6NCZ9-F1
#
_cell.length_a   1.000
_cell.length_b   1.000
_cell.length_c   1.000
_cell.angle_alpha   90.00
_cell.angle_beta   90.00
_cell.angle_gamma   90.00
#
_symmetry.space_group_name_H-M   'P 1'
#
loop_
_entity.id
_entity.type
_entity.pdbx_description
1 polymer ?
#
loop_
_entity_poly.entity_id
_entity_poly.type
_entity_poly.pdbx_seq_one_letter_code
_entity_poly.pdbx_strand_id
1 'polypeptide(L)'
;MLTKTTGRLSAILDDVPGKIEASESEFGEDTHSRKMQLIKLKKTIEVACTSVENALNAYTSVADTLDRENPQGDAILDKISSNASIAQDLILRAENSRIELEMALEELSMDTKACDDLQAAPIQLAPIPIPKFSGKVWERESFWSAFDYSVHSRKMGDIYKMNYLMESLEGEAK
;
A
#
# COMPACT_ATOMS: atom_id res chain seq x y z
N MET A 1 -9.46 -20.48 21.23
CA MET A 1 -9.01 -19.11 20.89
C MET A 1 -7.86 -19.17 19.86
N LEU A 2 -6.75 -19.86 20.16
CA LEU A 2 -5.58 -19.96 19.26
C LEU A 2 -5.91 -20.43 17.83
N THR A 3 -6.64 -21.53 17.67
CA THR A 3 -7.00 -22.07 16.33
C THR A 3 -7.79 -21.08 15.46
N LYS A 4 -8.61 -20.22 16.09
CA LYS A 4 -9.39 -19.21 15.38
C LYS A 4 -8.50 -18.06 14.91
N THR A 5 -7.57 -17.62 15.75
CA THR A 5 -6.65 -16.52 15.42
C THR A 5 -5.61 -16.96 14.39
N THR A 6 -5.10 -18.20 14.47
CA THR A 6 -4.19 -18.76 13.47
C THR A 6 -4.87 -18.95 12.11
N GLY A 7 -6.11 -19.47 12.08
CA GLY A 7 -6.88 -19.59 10.85
C GLY A 7 -7.14 -18.23 10.17
N ARG A 8 -7.45 -17.19 10.95
CA ARG A 8 -7.60 -15.82 10.44
C ARG A 8 -6.28 -15.29 9.87
N LEU A 9 -5.16 -15.47 10.57
CA LEU A 9 -3.86 -15.00 10.09
C LEU A 9 -3.46 -15.71 8.78
N SER A 10 -3.62 -17.04 8.70
CA SER A 10 -3.37 -17.80 7.47
C SER A 10 -4.15 -17.26 6.28
N ALA A 11 -5.46 -17.05 6.45
CA ALA A 11 -6.31 -16.53 5.38
C ALA A 11 -5.88 -15.14 4.87
N ILE A 12 -5.33 -14.30 5.76
CA ILE A 12 -4.78 -13.00 5.36
C ILE A 12 -3.46 -13.18 4.61
N LEU A 13 -2.59 -14.07 5.09
CA LEU A 13 -1.26 -14.30 4.50
C LEU A 13 -1.35 -14.94 3.10
N ASP A 14 -2.33 -15.80 2.86
CA ASP A 14 -2.50 -16.45 1.55
C ASP A 14 -2.94 -15.45 0.45
N ASP A 15 -3.47 -14.28 0.83
CA ASP A 15 -3.90 -13.20 -0.07
C ASP A 15 -2.80 -12.14 -0.33
N VAL A 16 -1.70 -12.17 0.43
CA VAL A 16 -0.60 -11.19 0.30
C VAL A 16 0.09 -11.25 -1.06
N PRO A 17 0.50 -12.43 -1.59
CA PRO A 17 1.22 -12.48 -2.87
C PRO A 17 0.40 -11.88 -4.02
N GLY A 18 -0.89 -12.18 -4.08
CA GLY A 18 -1.79 -11.64 -5.11
C GLY A 18 -1.96 -10.12 -5.05
N LYS A 19 -1.88 -9.51 -3.86
CA LYS A 19 -1.94 -8.06 -3.70
C LYS A 19 -0.64 -7.35 -4.09
N ILE A 20 0.50 -8.02 -3.88
CA ILE A 20 1.81 -7.53 -4.30
C ILE A 20 1.95 -7.63 -5.83
N GLU A 21 1.62 -8.78 -6.43
CA GLU A 21 1.78 -9.09 -7.87
C GLU A 21 0.74 -8.48 -8.80
N ALA A 22 -0.39 -7.95 -8.30
CA ALA A 22 -1.29 -7.10 -9.08
C ALA A 22 -0.62 -5.80 -9.60
N SER A 23 0.68 -5.62 -9.31
CA SER A 23 1.59 -4.54 -9.67
C SER A 23 1.80 -4.29 -11.17
N GLU A 24 1.66 -5.29 -12.05
CA GLU A 24 2.11 -5.13 -13.45
C GLU A 24 1.01 -4.83 -14.47
N SER A 25 -0.28 -5.02 -14.13
CA SER A 25 -1.34 -5.09 -15.15
C SER A 25 -2.39 -3.97 -15.12
N GLU A 26 -2.54 -3.20 -14.04
CA GLU A 26 -3.62 -2.20 -13.95
C GLU A 26 -3.14 -0.79 -14.32
N PHE A 27 -3.18 -0.51 -15.62
CA PHE A 27 -3.04 0.82 -16.19
C PHE A 27 -4.22 1.70 -15.72
N GLY A 28 -4.14 2.27 -14.51
CA GLY A 28 -5.16 3.17 -13.99
C GLY A 28 -5.27 3.33 -12.48
N GLU A 29 -4.59 2.53 -11.66
CA GLU A 29 -4.67 2.68 -10.19
C GLU A 29 -3.75 3.81 -9.69
N ASP A 30 -4.32 4.80 -9.00
CA ASP A 30 -3.59 5.92 -8.39
C ASP A 30 -2.54 5.41 -7.39
N THR A 31 -1.28 5.82 -7.55
CA THR A 31 -0.14 5.41 -6.71
C THR A 31 -0.40 5.68 -5.23
N HIS A 32 -1.10 6.78 -4.90
CA HIS A 32 -1.46 7.10 -3.52
C HIS A 32 -2.51 6.13 -2.95
N SER A 33 -3.57 5.83 -3.72
CA SER A 33 -4.54 4.79 -3.39
C SER A 33 -3.86 3.44 -3.14
N ARG A 34 -2.92 3.02 -4.00
CA ARG A 34 -2.18 1.77 -3.85
C ARG A 34 -1.33 1.75 -2.58
N LYS A 35 -0.57 2.82 -2.32
CA LYS A 35 0.21 2.98 -1.08
C LYS A 35 -0.68 2.84 0.15
N MET A 36 -1.86 3.46 0.13
CA MET A 36 -2.84 3.37 1.21
C MET A 36 -3.37 1.94 1.41
N GLN A 37 -3.59 1.18 0.33
CA GLN A 37 -4.02 -0.22 0.41
C GLN A 37 -2.94 -1.12 1.04
N LEU A 38 -1.67 -0.98 0.63
CA LEU A 38 -0.56 -1.76 1.19
C LEU A 38 -0.34 -1.42 2.67
N ILE A 39 -0.46 -0.15 3.07
CA ILE A 39 -0.41 0.26 4.48
C ILE A 39 -1.52 -0.40 5.30
N LYS A 40 -2.76 -0.40 4.78
CA LYS A 40 -3.91 -1.05 5.44
C LYS A 40 -3.68 -2.56 5.58
N LEU A 41 -3.15 -3.22 4.55
CA LEU A 41 -2.83 -4.64 4.58
C LEU A 41 -1.75 -4.94 5.62
N LYS A 42 -0.63 -4.20 5.60
CA LYS A 42 0.45 -4.32 6.59
C LYS A 42 -0.08 -4.18 8.02
N LYS A 43 -0.95 -3.19 8.26
CA LYS A 43 -1.55 -2.98 9.58
C LYS A 43 -2.49 -4.12 9.97
N THR A 44 -3.22 -4.68 9.02
CA THR A 44 -4.12 -5.82 9.26
C THR A 44 -3.34 -7.07 9.66
N ILE A 45 -2.22 -7.34 8.99
CA ILE A 45 -1.30 -8.44 9.33
C ILE A 45 -0.74 -8.25 10.74
N GLU A 46 -0.28 -7.04 11.07
CA GLU A 46 0.25 -6.72 12.41
C GLU A 46 -0.77 -7.00 13.52
N VAL A 47 -2.01 -6.51 13.37
CA VAL A 47 -3.06 -6.73 14.36
C VAL A 47 -3.40 -8.23 14.49
N ALA A 48 -3.45 -8.96 13.37
CA ALA A 48 -3.70 -10.39 13.38
C ALA A 48 -2.54 -11.17 14.04
N CYS A 49 -1.29 -10.79 13.78
CA CYS A 49 -0.09 -11.38 14.37
C CYS A 49 -0.08 -11.19 15.90
N THR A 50 -0.27 -9.96 16.39
CA THR A 50 -0.37 -9.69 17.84
C THR A 50 -1.52 -10.46 18.48
N SER A 51 -2.64 -10.66 17.77
CA SER A 51 -3.72 -11.51 18.27
C SER A 51 -3.32 -12.98 18.39
N VAL A 52 -2.50 -13.50 17.49
CA VAL A 52 -1.97 -14.87 17.56
C VAL A 52 -0.95 -15.00 18.68
N GLU A 53 -0.03 -14.05 18.83
CA GLU A 53 0.95 -14.01 19.92
C GLU A 53 0.28 -14.02 21.30
N ASN A 54 -0.71 -13.15 21.50
CA ASN A 54 -1.47 -13.11 22.76
C ASN A 54 -2.20 -14.43 23.02
N ALA A 55 -2.81 -15.01 21.99
CA ALA A 55 -3.50 -16.30 22.11
C ALA A 55 -2.52 -17.46 22.37
N LEU A 56 -1.31 -17.40 21.79
CA LEU A 56 -0.26 -18.38 21.98
C LEU A 56 0.31 -18.30 23.40
N ASN A 57 0.59 -17.10 23.90
CA ASN A 57 1.06 -16.88 25.28
C ASN A 57 0.04 -17.39 26.31
N ALA A 58 -1.25 -17.14 26.09
CA ALA A 58 -2.30 -17.68 26.95
C ALA A 58 -2.38 -19.21 26.84
N TYR A 59 -2.19 -19.76 25.64
CA TYR A 59 -2.23 -21.21 25.40
C TYR A 59 -1.06 -21.95 26.07
N THR A 60 0.15 -21.42 25.96
CA THR A 60 1.35 -21.99 26.60
C THR A 60 1.30 -21.84 28.12
N SER A 61 0.83 -20.71 28.65
CA SER A 61 0.66 -20.53 30.09
C SER A 61 -0.33 -21.54 30.70
N VAL A 62 -1.44 -21.83 30.00
CA VAL A 62 -2.38 -22.88 30.44
C VAL A 62 -1.72 -24.26 30.33
N ALA A 63 -0.94 -24.50 29.28
CA ALA A 63 -0.21 -25.75 29.11
C ALA A 63 0.79 -26.03 30.24
N ASP A 64 1.48 -25.01 30.75
CA ASP A 64 2.44 -25.14 31.86
C ASP A 64 1.77 -25.57 33.17
N THR A 65 0.46 -25.35 33.30
CA THR A 65 -0.33 -25.75 34.47
C THR A 65 -0.96 -27.14 34.36
N LEU A 66 -0.77 -27.84 33.24
CA LEU A 66 -1.33 -29.19 33.07
C LEU A 66 -0.61 -30.22 33.94
N ASP A 67 -1.42 -30.99 34.66
CA ASP A 67 -0.93 -32.08 35.50
C ASP A 67 -0.46 -33.27 34.65
N ARG A 68 0.79 -33.69 34.87
CA ARG A 68 1.45 -34.77 34.10
C ARG A 68 0.96 -36.15 34.47
N GLU A 69 0.22 -36.30 35.57
CA GLU A 69 -0.31 -37.60 36.00
C GLU A 69 -1.60 -38.02 35.25
N ASN A 70 -2.07 -37.20 34.31
CA ASN A 70 -3.19 -37.59 33.45
C ASN A 70 -2.79 -38.75 32.53
N PRO A 71 -3.54 -39.87 32.48
CA PRO A 71 -3.29 -40.99 31.57
C PRO A 71 -3.39 -40.63 30.07
N GLN A 72 -3.93 -39.45 29.72
CA GLN A 72 -3.87 -38.88 28.36
C GLN A 72 -2.88 -37.72 28.21
N GLY A 73 -2.02 -37.48 29.20
CA GLY A 73 -1.10 -36.35 29.27
C GLY A 73 -0.21 -36.22 28.04
N ASP A 74 0.43 -37.30 27.61
CA ASP A 74 1.34 -37.30 26.46
C ASP A 74 0.63 -36.89 25.16
N ALA A 75 -0.55 -37.46 24.89
CA ALA A 75 -1.33 -37.12 23.69
C ALA A 75 -1.83 -35.67 23.69
N ILE A 76 -2.04 -35.09 24.88
CA ILE A 76 -2.42 -33.68 25.04
C ILE A 76 -1.20 -32.78 24.83
N LEU A 77 -0.04 -33.15 25.40
CA LEU A 77 1.22 -32.42 25.23
C LEU A 77 1.67 -32.39 23.76
N ASP A 78 1.52 -33.50 23.03
CA ASP A 78 1.84 -33.56 21.60
C ASP A 78 0.98 -32.59 20.78
N LYS A 79 -0.33 -32.54 21.07
CA LYS A 79 -1.24 -31.58 20.42
C LYS A 79 -0.91 -30.14 20.78
N ILE A 80 -0.50 -29.89 22.01
CA ILE A 80 -0.05 -28.56 22.46
C ILE A 80 1.19 -28.12 21.68
N SER A 81 2.20 -28.99 21.62
CA SER A 81 3.43 -28.74 20.88
C SER A 81 3.15 -28.49 19.40
N SER A 82 2.31 -29.32 18.77
CA SER A 82 1.92 -29.16 17.37
C SER A 82 1.20 -27.83 17.11
N ASN A 83 0.22 -27.48 17.93
CA ASN A 83 -0.52 -26.22 17.78
C ASN A 83 0.38 -24.99 18.02
N ALA A 84 1.31 -25.07 18.97
CA ALA A 84 2.28 -24.00 19.22
C ALA A 84 3.24 -23.81 18.05
N SER A 85 3.73 -24.91 17.47
CA SER A 85 4.60 -24.89 16.29
C SER A 85 3.90 -24.25 15.07
N ILE A 86 2.64 -24.61 14.81
CA ILE A 86 1.84 -23.99 13.74
C ILE A 86 1.70 -22.47 13.94
N ALA A 87 1.44 -22.04 15.18
CA ALA A 87 1.30 -20.62 15.48
C ALA A 87 2.61 -19.85 15.28
N GLN A 88 3.75 -20.45 15.67
CA GLN A 88 5.08 -19.86 15.48
C GLN A 88 5.46 -19.75 14.00
N ASP A 89 5.19 -20.78 13.20
CA ASP A 89 5.41 -20.73 11.75
C ASP A 89 4.61 -19.60 11.09
N LEU A 90 3.33 -19.45 11.46
CA LEU A 90 2.48 -18.37 10.95
C LEU A 90 2.97 -16.97 11.35
N ILE A 91 3.51 -16.81 12.57
CA ILE A 91 4.12 -15.56 13.02
C ILE A 91 5.33 -15.22 12.14
N LEU A 92 6.22 -16.18 11.91
CA LEU A 92 7.40 -15.98 11.05
C LEU A 92 7.01 -15.64 9.60
N ARG A 93 6.01 -16.34 9.04
CA ARG A 93 5.45 -16.00 7.72
C ARG A 93 4.88 -14.58 7.68
N ALA A 94 4.20 -14.15 8.75
CA ALA A 94 3.65 -12.80 8.85
C ALA A 94 4.74 -11.72 8.92
N GLU A 95 5.84 -11.97 9.63
CA GLU A 95 6.99 -11.06 9.67
C GLU A 95 7.65 -10.92 8.29
N ASN A 96 7.90 -12.03 7.59
CA ASN A 96 8.43 -12.01 6.23
C ASN A 96 7.52 -11.23 5.27
N SER A 97 6.20 -11.49 5.33
CA SER A 97 5.21 -10.77 4.52
C SER A 97 5.20 -9.26 4.82
N ARG A 98 5.44 -8.85 6.08
CA ARG A 98 5.53 -7.42 6.44
C ARG A 98 6.78 -6.78 5.85
N ILE A 99 7.91 -7.49 5.81
CA ILE A 99 9.15 -7.02 5.18
C ILE A 99 8.93 -6.82 3.67
N GLU A 100 8.30 -7.79 3.01
CA GLU A 100 7.96 -7.68 1.57
C GLU A 100 7.06 -6.47 1.29
N LEU A 101 6.03 -6.26 2.11
CA LEU A 101 5.15 -5.08 2.00
C LEU A 101 5.89 -3.76 2.27
N GLU A 102 6.86 -3.76 3.18
CA GLU A 102 7.70 -2.60 3.47
C GLU A 102 8.60 -2.26 2.28
N MET A 103 9.21 -3.26 1.65
CA MET A 103 10.01 -3.08 0.43
C MET A 103 9.16 -2.55 -0.72
N ALA A 104 7.96 -3.10 -0.95
CA ALA A 104 7.03 -2.60 -1.97
C ALA A 104 6.57 -1.16 -1.71
N LEU A 105 6.38 -0.78 -0.44
CA LEU A 105 6.06 0.60 -0.05
C LEU A 105 7.23 1.56 -0.29
N GLU A 106 8.47 1.13 -0.05
CA GLU A 106 9.69 1.90 -0.30
C GLU A 106 9.88 2.12 -1.81
N GLU A 107 9.67 1.10 -2.63
CA GLU A 107 9.73 1.18 -4.10
C GLU A 107 8.73 2.20 -4.65
N LEU A 108 7.46 2.11 -4.25
CA LEU A 108 6.43 3.10 -4.60
C LEU A 108 6.76 4.51 -4.10
N SER A 109 7.47 4.63 -2.98
CA SER A 109 7.91 5.91 -2.41
C SER A 109 9.06 6.53 -3.23
N MET A 110 10.00 5.71 -3.71
CA MET A 110 11.10 6.16 -4.57
C MET A 110 10.61 6.62 -5.94
N ASP A 111 9.63 5.95 -6.53
CA ASP A 111 8.98 6.39 -7.77
C ASP A 111 8.29 7.75 -7.62
N THR A 112 7.69 8.04 -6.46
CA THR A 112 7.15 9.37 -6.17
C THR A 112 8.23 10.43 -5.94
N LYS A 113 9.34 10.09 -5.26
CA LYS A 113 10.44 11.02 -4.99
C LYS A 113 11.24 11.40 -6.24
N ALA A 114 11.41 10.49 -7.19
CA ALA A 114 12.05 10.80 -8.47
C ALA A 114 11.28 11.88 -9.28
N CYS A 115 9.99 12.09 -9.01
CA CYS A 115 9.20 13.17 -9.59
C CYS A 115 9.25 14.48 -8.77
N ASP A 116 9.48 14.40 -7.46
CA ASP A 116 9.49 15.55 -6.54
C ASP A 116 10.86 16.22 -6.39
N ASP A 117 11.98 15.51 -6.58
CA ASP A 117 13.34 16.08 -6.44
C ASP A 117 13.72 17.08 -7.56
N LEU A 118 12.80 17.36 -8.49
CA LEU A 118 12.90 18.49 -9.42
C LEU A 118 12.32 19.81 -8.86
N GLN A 119 11.77 19.81 -7.63
CA GLN A 119 11.21 21.02 -6.98
C GLN A 119 12.15 21.64 -5.94
N ALA A 120 13.26 22.23 -6.38
CA ALA A 120 13.97 23.24 -5.57
C ALA A 120 14.81 24.23 -6.39
N ALA A 121 14.44 24.51 -7.63
CA ALA A 121 14.95 25.66 -8.37
C ALA A 121 13.76 26.49 -8.87
N PRO A 122 13.81 27.84 -8.84
CA PRO A 122 12.78 28.65 -9.48
C PRO A 122 12.74 28.28 -10.97
N ILE A 123 11.67 27.61 -11.37
CA ILE A 123 11.55 27.02 -12.70
C ILE A 123 11.25 28.14 -13.68
N GLN A 124 12.25 28.53 -14.47
CA GLN A 124 12.00 29.14 -15.77
C GLN A 124 11.47 28.03 -16.68
N LEU A 125 10.15 27.91 -16.78
CA LEU A 125 9.50 26.95 -17.66
C LEU A 125 9.92 27.26 -19.11
N ALA A 126 10.45 26.27 -19.83
CA ALA A 126 10.67 26.43 -21.26
C ALA A 126 9.31 26.74 -21.92
N PRO A 127 9.19 27.79 -22.75
CA PRO A 127 7.90 28.20 -23.30
C PRO A 127 7.35 27.09 -24.19
N ILE A 128 6.39 26.33 -23.66
CA ILE A 128 5.51 25.48 -24.46
C ILE A 128 4.55 26.44 -25.16
N PRO A 129 4.38 26.38 -26.49
CA PRO A 129 3.41 27.21 -27.19
C PRO A 129 2.00 26.71 -26.89
N ILE A 130 1.50 26.99 -25.69
CA ILE A 130 0.12 26.74 -25.30
C ILE A 130 -0.71 27.94 -25.76
N PRO A 131 -1.82 27.73 -26.48
CA PRO A 131 -2.75 28.80 -26.81
C PRO A 131 -3.25 29.48 -25.53
N LYS A 132 -3.32 30.82 -25.53
CA LYS A 132 -3.94 31.54 -24.42
C LYS A 132 -5.45 31.33 -24.43
N PHE A 133 -6.06 31.25 -23.25
CA PHE A 133 -7.49 31.11 -23.07
C PHE A 133 -8.07 32.39 -22.46
N SER A 134 -8.93 33.04 -23.23
CA SER A 134 -9.52 34.34 -22.85
C SER A 134 -10.79 34.24 -22.03
N GLY A 135 -11.36 33.03 -21.87
CA GLY A 135 -12.64 32.79 -21.19
C GLY A 135 -13.83 32.58 -22.13
N LYS A 136 -13.62 32.73 -23.45
CA LYS A 136 -14.67 32.54 -24.45
C LYS A 136 -15.07 31.07 -24.58
N VAL A 137 -16.37 30.80 -24.46
CA VAL A 137 -16.92 29.43 -24.47
C VAL A 137 -16.59 28.67 -25.77
N TRP A 138 -16.55 29.34 -26.92
CA TRP A 138 -16.21 28.72 -28.21
C TRP A 138 -14.72 28.39 -28.37
N GLU A 139 -13.83 28.97 -27.56
CA GLU A 139 -12.39 28.66 -27.54
C GLU A 139 -12.09 27.47 -26.62
N ARG A 140 -13.03 27.11 -25.74
CA ARG A 140 -12.85 26.13 -24.66
C ARG A 140 -12.39 24.77 -25.17
N GLU A 141 -13.08 24.19 -26.15
CA GLU A 141 -12.74 22.84 -26.65
C GLU A 141 -11.38 22.81 -27.33
N SER A 142 -11.09 23.78 -28.20
CA SER A 142 -9.79 23.89 -28.87
C SER A 142 -8.65 24.11 -27.87
N PHE A 143 -8.88 24.90 -26.83
CA PHE A 143 -7.91 25.12 -25.76
C PHE A 143 -7.63 23.82 -24.99
N TRP A 144 -8.68 23.12 -24.52
CA TRP A 144 -8.50 21.89 -23.76
C TRP A 144 -7.83 20.79 -24.58
N SER A 145 -8.13 20.66 -25.88
CA SER A 145 -7.42 19.70 -26.74
C SER A 145 -5.93 20.02 -26.89
N ALA A 146 -5.57 21.30 -27.07
CA ALA A 146 -4.18 21.72 -27.17
C ALA A 146 -3.44 21.58 -25.82
N PHE A 147 -4.12 21.91 -24.72
CA PHE A 147 -3.60 21.78 -23.36
C PHE A 147 -3.41 20.31 -22.98
N ASP A 148 -4.36 19.44 -23.28
CA ASP A 148 -4.28 18.01 -23.01
C ASP A 148 -3.09 17.38 -23.76
N TYR A 149 -2.98 17.65 -25.07
CA TYR A 149 -1.88 17.16 -25.88
C TYR A 149 -0.51 17.72 -25.44
N SER A 150 -0.43 18.99 -25.06
CA SER A 150 0.86 19.65 -24.79
C SER A 150 1.30 19.55 -23.34
N VAL A 151 0.37 19.41 -22.41
CA VAL A 151 0.59 19.46 -20.96
C VAL A 151 0.15 18.13 -20.33
N HIS A 152 -1.11 17.76 -20.44
CA HIS A 152 -1.64 16.59 -19.72
C HIS A 152 -1.02 15.25 -20.15
N SER A 153 -0.67 15.11 -21.44
CA SER A 153 0.00 13.94 -22.01
C SER A 153 1.45 13.75 -21.56
N ARG A 154 2.07 14.81 -21.01
CA ARG A 154 3.45 14.75 -20.53
C ARG A 154 3.47 14.18 -19.10
N LYS A 155 4.51 13.40 -18.80
CA LYS A 155 4.79 12.88 -17.45
C LYS A 155 5.28 14.01 -16.53
N MET A 156 4.37 14.92 -16.15
CA MET A 156 4.62 16.00 -15.21
C MET A 156 3.61 15.98 -14.06
N GLY A 157 4.04 16.44 -12.87
CA GLY A 157 3.18 16.53 -11.69
C GLY A 157 2.06 17.57 -11.84
N ASP A 158 0.94 17.35 -11.15
CA ASP A 158 -0.27 18.17 -11.29
C ASP A 158 -0.08 19.63 -10.89
N ILE A 159 0.82 19.93 -9.94
CA ILE A 159 1.19 21.30 -9.56
C ILE A 159 1.76 22.07 -10.76
N TYR A 160 2.57 21.40 -11.59
CA TYR A 160 3.13 22.03 -12.79
C TYR A 160 2.07 22.22 -13.87
N LYS A 161 1.16 21.25 -14.05
CA LYS A 161 0.03 21.39 -14.95
C LYS A 161 -0.85 22.58 -14.54
N MET A 162 -1.08 22.76 -13.23
CA MET A 162 -1.82 23.90 -12.69
C MET A 162 -1.10 25.22 -12.98
N ASN A 163 0.22 25.30 -12.79
CA ASN A 163 0.97 26.51 -13.13
C ASN A 163 0.88 26.85 -14.62
N TYR A 164 1.02 25.86 -15.51
CA TYR A 164 0.81 26.06 -16.95
C TYR A 164 -0.60 26.51 -17.29
N LEU A 165 -1.62 25.99 -16.59
CA LEU A 165 -3.00 26.43 -16.75
C LEU A 165 -3.09 27.91 -16.39
N MET A 166 -2.63 28.31 -15.20
CA MET A 166 -2.69 29.68 -14.71
C MET A 166 -1.95 30.68 -15.62
N GLU A 167 -0.81 30.28 -16.20
CA GLU A 167 -0.09 31.11 -17.16
C GLU A 167 -0.79 31.23 -18.51
N SER A 168 -1.59 30.23 -18.88
CA SER A 168 -2.30 30.19 -20.15
C SER A 168 -3.63 30.96 -20.11
N LEU A 169 -4.07 31.42 -18.95
CA LEU A 169 -5.28 32.24 -18.81
C LEU A 169 -4.98 33.72 -19.11
N GLU A 170 -5.90 34.37 -19.82
CA GLU A 170 -5.89 35.81 -20.09
C GLU A 170 -7.30 36.40 -20.07
N GLY A 171 -7.41 37.73 -20.05
CA GLY A 171 -8.70 38.40 -20.09
C GLY A 171 -9.59 38.07 -18.88
N GLU A 172 -10.85 37.73 -19.14
CA GLU A 172 -11.86 37.41 -18.12
C GLU A 172 -11.64 36.06 -17.44
N ALA A 173 -10.77 35.22 -18.00
CA ALA A 173 -10.46 33.91 -17.44
C ALA A 173 -9.33 33.92 -16.40
N LYS A 174 -8.66 35.06 -16.19
CA LYS A 174 -7.50 35.17 -15.30
C LYS A 174 -7.88 35.66 -13.90
#